data_AF-A0A645H5Y9-F1
#
_entry.id   AF-A0A645H5Y9-F1
#
_cell.length_a   1.000
_cell.length_b   1.000
_cell.length_c   1.000
_cell.angle_alpha   90.00
_cell.angle_beta   90.00
_cell.angle_gamma   90.00
#
_symmetry.space_group_name_H-M   'P 1'
#
loop_
_entity.id
_entity.type
_entity.pdbx_description
1 polymer ?
#
loop_
_entity_poly.entity_id
_entity_poly.type
_entity_poly.pdbx_seq_one_letter_code
_entity_poly.pdbx_strand_id
1 'polypeptide(L)'
;MDHAQTLACVLLGVFKHQKIKKEAKLSQYGQRIWGITPGPGAVDKAIDQTEAFFRSLGMKTRLKEYGVGTENFEKIASRIQSRGMKLGEHANIGKNEIIEILNLSL
;
A
#
# COMPACT_ATOMS: atom_id res chain seq x y z
N MET A 1 5.56 16.15 -1.62
CA MET A 1 4.49 15.35 -0.98
C MET A 1 4.72 15.35 0.51
N ASP A 2 3.67 15.59 1.28
CA ASP A 2 3.72 15.53 2.74
C ASP A 2 3.72 14.08 3.22
N HIS A 3 4.11 13.86 4.48
CA HIS A 3 4.21 12.52 5.05
C HIS A 3 2.90 11.73 4.90
N ALA A 4 1.76 12.30 5.29
CA ALA A 4 0.46 11.65 5.19
C ALA A 4 0.07 11.31 3.74
N GLN A 5 0.40 12.17 2.77
CA GLN A 5 0.11 11.94 1.35
C GLN A 5 0.89 10.72 0.83
N THR A 6 2.17 10.61 1.19
CA THR A 6 2.98 9.43 0.82
C THR A 6 2.41 8.14 1.42
N LEU A 7 1.93 8.20 2.67
CA LEU A 7 1.35 7.04 3.34
C LEU A 7 0.02 6.62 2.70
N ALA A 8 -0.87 7.55 2.37
CA ALA A 8 -2.16 7.24 1.75
C ALA A 8 -2.01 6.52 0.40
N CYS A 9 -0.98 6.86 -0.39
CA CYS A 9 -0.68 6.14 -1.64
C CYS A 9 -0.01 4.78 -1.37
N VAL A 10 1.10 4.78 -0.62
CA VAL A 10 1.96 3.58 -0.49
C VAL A 10 1.32 2.51 0.36
N LEU A 11 0.52 2.86 1.38
CA LEU A 11 -0.17 1.89 2.24
C LEU A 11 -1.08 0.96 1.43
N LEU A 12 -1.84 1.52 0.48
CA LEU A 12 -2.72 0.75 -0.39
C LEU A 12 -1.93 -0.19 -1.31
N GLY A 13 -0.79 0.28 -1.85
CA GLY A 13 0.13 -0.56 -2.62
C GLY A 13 0.70 -1.71 -1.80
N VAL A 14 1.11 -1.44 -0.55
CA VAL A 14 1.61 -2.46 0.39
C VAL A 14 0.53 -3.48 0.71
N PHE A 15 -0.72 -3.06 0.96
CA PHE A 15 -1.83 -3.98 1.24
C PHE A 15 -2.13 -4.89 0.05
N LYS A 16 -2.13 -4.35 -1.17
CA LYS A 16 -2.32 -5.13 -2.40
C LYS A 16 -1.20 -6.15 -2.60
N HIS A 17 0.06 -5.72 -2.49
CA HIS A 17 1.23 -6.59 -2.69
C HIS A 17 1.33 -7.68 -1.62
N GLN A 18 1.15 -7.30 -0.35
CA GLN A 18 1.30 -8.21 0.78
C GLN A 18 -0.01 -8.91 1.16
N LYS A 19 -1.04 -8.84 0.32
CA LYS A 19 -2.40 -9.34 0.59
C LYS A 19 -2.41 -10.75 1.14
N ILE A 20 -1.69 -11.68 0.50
CA ILE A 20 -1.63 -13.10 0.90
C ILE A 20 -1.00 -13.23 2.30
N LYS A 21 0.16 -12.59 2.51
CA LYS A 21 0.90 -12.68 3.78
C LYS A 21 0.16 -12.00 4.94
N LYS A 22 -0.64 -10.97 4.63
CA LYS A 22 -1.41 -10.19 5.61
C LYS A 22 -2.90 -10.58 5.68
N GLU A 23 -3.32 -11.62 4.97
CA GLU A 23 -4.75 -11.94 4.74
C GLU A 23 -5.55 -12.03 6.03
N ALA A 24 -5.05 -12.80 7.01
CA ALA A 24 -5.73 -12.98 8.29
C ALA A 24 -5.97 -11.64 9.02
N LYS A 25 -4.99 -10.73 8.99
CA LYS A 25 -5.11 -9.43 9.64
C LYS A 25 -5.92 -8.42 8.83
N LEU A 26 -5.82 -8.44 7.51
CA LEU A 26 -6.63 -7.58 6.64
C LEU A 26 -8.11 -7.99 6.66
N SER A 27 -8.40 -9.29 6.76
CA SER A 27 -9.76 -9.81 6.93
C SER A 27 -10.33 -9.39 8.28
N GLN A 28 -9.56 -9.56 9.37
CA GLN A 28 -9.94 -9.06 10.69
C GLN A 28 -10.15 -7.53 10.71
N TYR A 29 -9.29 -6.78 10.03
CA TYR A 29 -9.42 -5.32 9.87
C TYR A 29 -10.71 -4.95 9.13
N GLY A 30 -11.00 -5.60 8.00
CA GLY A 30 -12.23 -5.42 7.25
C GLY A 30 -13.48 -5.68 8.10
N GLN A 31 -13.47 -6.77 8.86
CA GLN A 31 -14.58 -7.10 9.74
C GLN A 31 -14.78 -6.06 10.84
N ARG A 32 -13.71 -5.70 11.56
CA ARG A 32 -13.81 -4.89 12.79
C ARG A 32 -13.97 -3.40 12.52
N ILE A 33 -13.36 -2.88 11.47
CA ILE A 33 -13.34 -1.44 11.18
C ILE A 33 -14.41 -1.07 10.15
N TRP A 34 -14.65 -1.96 9.18
CA TRP A 34 -15.57 -1.68 8.08
C TRP A 34 -16.85 -2.52 8.11
N GLY A 35 -17.03 -3.38 9.14
CA GLY A 35 -18.21 -4.24 9.24
C GLY A 35 -18.33 -5.27 8.11
N ILE A 36 -17.24 -5.59 7.42
CA ILE A 36 -17.26 -6.49 6.26
C ILE A 36 -17.41 -7.93 6.72
N THR A 37 -18.38 -8.65 6.16
CA THR A 37 -18.54 -10.08 6.39
C THR A 37 -17.31 -10.85 5.88
N PRO A 38 -16.68 -11.71 6.72
CA PRO A 38 -15.55 -12.52 6.29
C PRO A 38 -15.90 -13.44 5.12
N GLY A 39 -14.95 -13.65 4.21
CA GLY A 39 -15.10 -14.53 3.05
C GLY A 39 -14.26 -14.07 1.86
N PRO A 40 -14.39 -14.76 0.71
CA PRO A 40 -13.71 -14.37 -0.53
C PRO A 40 -13.98 -12.89 -0.87
N GLY A 41 -12.90 -12.15 -1.16
CA GLY A 41 -12.97 -10.73 -1.49
C GLY A 41 -13.14 -9.77 -0.29
N ALA A 42 -13.24 -10.27 0.95
CA ALA A 42 -13.36 -9.39 2.12
C ALA A 42 -12.13 -8.46 2.29
N VAL A 43 -10.93 -8.96 1.98
CA VAL A 43 -9.70 -8.17 2.02
C VAL A 43 -9.70 -7.06 0.98
N ASP A 44 -10.14 -7.35 -0.25
CA ASP A 44 -10.21 -6.33 -1.31
C ASP A 44 -11.19 -5.22 -0.93
N LYS A 45 -12.38 -5.59 -0.44
CA LYS A 45 -13.35 -4.62 0.08
C LYS A 45 -12.78 -3.76 1.22
N ALA A 46 -11.96 -4.34 2.10
CA ALA A 46 -11.33 -3.57 3.18
C ALA A 46 -10.31 -2.56 2.64
N ILE A 47 -9.54 -2.93 1.62
CA ILE A 47 -8.62 -2.03 0.93
C ILE A 47 -9.40 -0.90 0.24
N ASP A 48 -10.49 -1.23 -0.46
CA ASP A 48 -11.32 -0.25 -1.16
C ASP A 48 -11.98 0.75 -0.19
N GLN A 49 -12.48 0.29 0.96
CA GLN A 49 -13.04 1.17 1.99
C GLN A 49 -11.97 2.07 2.63
N THR A 50 -10.74 1.55 2.80
CA THR A 50 -9.60 2.35 3.27
C THR A 50 -9.26 3.46 2.27
N GLU A 51 -9.26 3.13 0.97
CA GLU A 51 -9.05 4.12 -0.07
C GLU A 51 -10.16 5.17 -0.09
N ALA A 52 -11.43 4.74 -0.04
CA ALA A 52 -12.57 5.63 -0.03
C ALA A 52 -12.53 6.60 1.16
N PHE A 53 -12.08 6.14 2.32
CA PHE A 53 -11.85 6.98 3.49
C PHE A 53 -10.76 8.03 3.27
N PHE A 54 -9.60 7.67 2.73
CA PHE A 54 -8.58 8.70 2.42
C PHE A 54 -9.10 9.72 1.40
N ARG A 55 -9.84 9.26 0.38
CA ARG A 55 -10.45 10.17 -0.61
C ARG A 55 -11.52 11.07 0.00
N SER A 56 -12.32 10.59 0.96
CA SER A 56 -13.32 11.42 1.65
C SER A 56 -12.70 12.52 2.52
N LEU A 57 -11.46 12.32 2.99
CA LEU A 57 -10.65 13.36 3.64
C LEU A 57 -9.98 14.34 2.66
N GLY A 58 -10.26 14.23 1.35
CA GLY A 58 -9.67 15.09 0.32
C GLY A 58 -8.25 14.69 -0.10
N MET A 59 -7.76 13.52 0.32
CA MET A 59 -6.44 13.03 -0.07
C MET A 59 -6.51 12.32 -1.43
N LYS A 60 -5.56 12.63 -2.31
CA LYS A 60 -5.29 11.76 -3.47
C LYS A 60 -4.59 10.50 -2.98
N THR A 61 -4.90 9.37 -3.61
CA THR A 61 -4.44 8.03 -3.18
C THR A 61 -3.61 7.31 -4.23
N ARG A 62 -3.28 8.01 -5.33
CA ARG A 62 -2.35 7.54 -6.35
C ARG A 62 -1.14 8.45 -6.50
N LEU A 63 0.03 7.86 -6.71
CA LEU A 63 1.28 8.58 -6.94
C LEU A 63 1.19 9.50 -8.17
N LYS A 64 0.53 9.04 -9.25
CA LYS A 64 0.35 9.86 -10.47
C LYS A 64 -0.47 11.13 -10.23
N GLU A 65 -1.42 11.12 -9.29
CA GLU A 65 -2.23 12.30 -8.95
C GLU A 65 -1.36 13.40 -8.30
N TYR A 66 -0.17 13.06 -7.80
CA TYR A 66 0.85 13.97 -7.28
C TYR A 66 2.03 14.18 -8.26
N GLY A 67 1.92 13.71 -9.50
CA GLY A 67 2.98 13.86 -10.51
C GLY A 67 4.19 12.94 -10.29
N VAL A 68 4.02 11.82 -9.57
CA VAL A 68 5.07 10.81 -9.40
C VAL A 68 4.78 9.62 -10.31
N GLY A 69 5.63 9.40 -11.31
CA GLY A 69 5.52 8.29 -12.26
C GLY A 69 6.60 7.23 -12.11
N THR A 70 6.53 6.23 -12.99
CA THR A 70 7.39 5.04 -12.99
C THR A 70 8.86 5.37 -13.23
N GLU A 71 9.16 6.48 -13.91
CA GLU A 71 10.51 6.98 -14.16
C GLU A 71 11.32 7.22 -12.87
N ASN A 72 10.64 7.40 -11.74
CA ASN A 72 11.26 7.63 -10.44
C ASN A 72 11.42 6.36 -9.59
N PHE A 73 10.77 5.24 -9.93
CA PHE A 73 10.64 4.09 -9.02
C PHE A 73 11.97 3.39 -8.74
N GLU A 74 12.80 3.22 -9.77
CA GLU A 74 14.11 2.59 -9.63
C GLU A 74 15.04 3.38 -8.70
N LYS A 75 15.00 4.71 -8.81
CA LYS A 75 15.75 5.63 -7.94
C LYS A 75 15.25 5.56 -6.50
N ILE A 76 13.93 5.53 -6.30
CA ILE A 76 13.31 5.40 -4.97
C ILE A 76 13.71 4.06 -4.33
N ALA A 77 13.55 2.95 -5.04
CA ALA A 77 13.81 1.62 -4.54
C ALA A 77 15.30 1.42 -4.20
N SER A 78 16.20 1.89 -5.06
CA SER A 78 17.65 1.84 -4.82
C SER A 78 18.07 2.64 -3.58
N ARG A 79 17.50 3.84 -3.38
CA ARG A 79 17.78 4.68 -2.20
C ARG A 79 17.27 4.05 -0.90
N ILE A 80 16.17 3.30 -0.95
CA ILE A 80 15.67 2.56 0.22
C ILE A 80 16.58 1.36 0.49
N GLN A 81 16.94 0.59 -0.55
CA GLN A 81 17.81 -0.58 -0.42
C GLN A 81 19.19 -0.23 0.13
N SER A 82 19.75 0.93 -0.22
CA SER A 82 21.07 1.36 0.28
C SER A 82 21.12 1.55 1.80
N ARG A 83 19.98 1.52 2.50
CA ARG A 83 19.90 1.54 3.97
C ARG A 83 20.12 0.16 4.62
N GLY A 84 20.35 -0.88 3.82
CA GLY A 84 20.91 -2.15 4.26
C GLY A 84 19.92 -3.19 4.79
N MET A 85 18.62 -2.90 4.84
CA MET A 85 17.62 -3.86 5.33
C MET A 85 16.41 -3.97 4.41
N LYS A 86 15.92 -5.21 4.23
CA LYS A 86 14.59 -5.47 3.65
C LYS A 86 13.52 -4.99 4.63
N LEU A 87 12.43 -4.44 4.09
CA LEU A 87 11.33 -3.88 4.87
C LEU A 87 10.27 -4.93 5.20
N GLY A 88 9.33 -4.53 6.05
CA GLY A 88 8.17 -5.33 6.46
C GLY A 88 8.44 -6.25 7.64
N GLU A 89 7.37 -6.71 8.29
CA GLU A 89 7.41 -7.58 9.48
C GLU A 89 8.04 -8.96 9.21
N HIS A 90 8.14 -9.34 7.94
CA HIS A 90 8.76 -10.58 7.48
C HIS A 90 10.12 -10.34 6.80
N ALA A 91 10.67 -9.12 6.86
CA ALA A 91 11.94 -8.72 6.24
C ALA A 91 12.06 -9.19 4.77
N ASN A 92 10.97 -9.06 4.00
CA ASN A 92 10.87 -9.63 2.65
C ASN A 92 10.50 -8.59 1.57
N ILE A 93 10.47 -7.31 1.90
CA ILE A 93 10.26 -6.24 0.92
C ILE A 93 11.63 -5.64 0.58
N GLY A 94 12.24 -6.15 -0.48
CA GLY A 94 13.48 -5.63 -1.06
C GLY A 94 13.21 -4.68 -2.23
N LYS A 95 14.26 -4.38 -3.00
CA LYS A 95 14.18 -3.44 -4.13
C LYS A 95 13.08 -3.81 -5.14
N ASN A 96 12.98 -5.08 -5.51
CA ASN A 96 11.99 -5.55 -6.47
C ASN A 96 10.57 -5.35 -5.94
N GLU A 97 10.30 -5.79 -4.72
CA GLU A 97 8.98 -5.66 -4.09
C GLU A 97 8.60 -4.18 -3.89
N ILE A 98 9.57 -3.30 -3.62
CA ILE A 98 9.32 -1.85 -3.56
C ILE A 98 8.83 -1.33 -4.91
N ILE A 99 9.45 -1.73 -6.02
CA ILE A 99 9.03 -1.31 -7.36
C ILE A 99 7.62 -1.84 -7.67
N GLU A 100 7.32 -3.09 -7.32
CA GLU A 100 5.98 -3.67 -7.49
C GLU A 100 4.92 -2.92 -6.66
N ILE A 101 5.23 -2.60 -5.40
CA ILE A 101 4.36 -1.79 -4.52
C ILE A 101 4.12 -0.39 -5.10
N LEU A 102 5.16 0.27 -5.61
CA LEU A 102 5.03 1.59 -6.22
C LEU A 102 4.16 1.54 -7.49
N ASN A 103 4.28 0.49 -8.30
CA ASN A 103 3.39 0.26 -9.45
C ASN A 103 1.94 0.03 -9.02
N LEU A 104 1.68 -0.70 -7.94
CA LEU A 104 0.35 -0.87 -7.36
C LEU A 104 -0.23 0.42 -6.74
N SER A 105 0.59 1.45 -6.60
CA SER A 105 0.24 2.77 -6.05
C SER A 105 -0.04 3.84 -7.13
N LEU A 106 -0.08 3.46 -8.41
CA LEU A 106 -0.37 4.33 -9.57
C LEU A 106 -1.86 4.52 -9.87
#